data_AF-A0A0L0K9P2-F1
#
_entry.id   AF-A0A0L0K9P2-F1
#
_cell.length_a   1.000
_cell.length_b   1.000
_cell.length_c   1.000
_cell.angle_alpha   90.00
_cell.angle_beta   90.00
_cell.angle_gamma   90.00
#
_symmetry.space_group_name_H-M   'P 1'
#
loop_
_entity.id
_entity.type
_entity.pdbx_description
1 polymer ?
#
loop_
_entity_poly.entity_id
_entity_poly.type
_entity_poly.pdbx_seq_one_letter_code
_entity_poly.pdbx_strand_id
1 'polypeptide(L)'
;MSDENAGDVEETRAPEVVPGDDSGSPAEKPARRGRTRVVLGSALLAAVVLAGAGYTVVTVRGAERDPGAARWEFPKPVAAPSEKPAEGSLRALFVPYGTDGFRPGPDLESYGHDTEFTDRQATALRAQRLKDMPRKYRETVEKHRIKSLALRTYLSAEANYLTDDTSYLVQVELTRYTDRGTVRLAVDGYRSLVASGYLDKGPVIKGHKDVTCFVTPNGKNKDTLDSFQCTAGVGDLVVALYATGSDPLDTKGVAAFVAKQLDRIGDAGRSV
;
A
#
# COMPACT_ATOMS: atom_id res chain seq x y z
N MET A 1 -51.98 32.65 -24.99
CA MET A 1 -50.69 32.97 -25.63
C MET A 1 -49.84 31.73 -25.43
N SER A 2 -50.15 30.67 -26.19
CA SER A 2 -49.70 30.46 -27.58
C SER A 2 -48.28 29.88 -27.57
N ASP A 3 -47.95 28.75 -28.18
CA ASP A 3 -48.64 27.68 -28.92
C ASP A 3 -47.71 26.44 -28.76
N GLU A 4 -48.23 25.24 -28.51
CA GLU A 4 -48.28 24.08 -29.43
C GLU A 4 -47.01 23.79 -30.26
N ASN A 5 -46.62 22.57 -30.63
CA ASN A 5 -46.82 21.17 -30.24
C ASN A 5 -46.06 20.36 -31.32
N ALA A 6 -45.68 19.12 -31.00
CA ALA A 6 -45.46 17.98 -31.93
C ALA A 6 -44.28 18.08 -32.92
N GLY A 7 -43.62 16.98 -33.31
CA GLY A 7 -43.90 15.56 -33.09
C GLY A 7 -43.02 14.72 -34.03
N ASP A 8 -42.89 13.45 -33.66
CA ASP A 8 -42.93 12.25 -34.53
C ASP A 8 -41.77 12.08 -35.54
N VAL A 9 -40.91 11.05 -35.44
CA VAL A 9 -41.15 9.59 -35.51
C VAL A 9 -41.97 9.18 -36.74
N GLU A 10 -41.30 8.36 -37.54
CA GLU A 10 -41.83 7.37 -38.49
C GLU A 10 -41.81 7.69 -39.99
N GLU A 11 -41.49 6.60 -40.68
CA GLU A 11 -41.91 6.24 -42.03
C GLU A 11 -41.59 7.21 -43.17
N THR A 12 -40.59 6.83 -43.95
CA THR A 12 -40.63 7.12 -45.39
C THR A 12 -41.00 5.84 -46.14
N ARG A 13 -42.30 5.73 -46.40
CA ARG A 13 -42.88 4.92 -47.47
C ARG A 13 -42.46 5.47 -48.84
N ALA A 14 -42.33 4.55 -49.79
CA ALA A 14 -41.94 4.75 -51.17
C ALA A 14 -42.89 5.65 -51.99
N PRO A 15 -42.45 6.09 -53.17
CA PRO A 15 -43.31 6.21 -54.34
C PRO A 15 -43.00 5.12 -55.39
N GLU A 16 -44.06 4.70 -56.07
CA GLU A 16 -44.11 3.71 -57.15
C GLU A 16 -44.30 4.38 -58.53
N VAL A 17 -43.95 3.62 -59.58
CA VAL A 17 -44.38 3.66 -61.02
C VAL A 17 -43.54 4.49 -62.04
N VAL A 18 -42.55 3.82 -62.69
CA VAL A 18 -42.43 3.37 -64.12
C VAL A 18 -43.03 4.28 -65.23
N PRO A 19 -42.35 4.60 -66.38
CA PRO A 19 -41.91 3.65 -67.44
C PRO A 19 -40.54 3.97 -68.12
N GLY A 20 -39.93 3.11 -68.92
CA GLY A 20 -40.45 1.90 -69.56
C GLY A 20 -39.36 1.07 -70.23
N ASP A 21 -39.86 -0.04 -70.78
CA ASP A 21 -39.22 -1.01 -71.66
C ASP A 21 -38.20 -0.42 -72.63
N ASP A 22 -37.07 -1.13 -72.78
CA ASP A 22 -36.90 -1.82 -74.05
C ASP A 22 -36.17 -3.16 -73.90
N SER A 23 -36.70 -4.12 -74.63
CA SER A 23 -36.46 -5.55 -74.52
C SER A 23 -35.14 -5.99 -75.17
N GLY A 24 -34.49 -7.00 -74.56
CA GLY A 24 -33.38 -7.75 -75.16
C GLY A 24 -32.89 -8.90 -74.28
N SER A 25 -33.63 -10.01 -74.26
CA SER A 25 -33.22 -11.32 -73.68
C SER A 25 -32.12 -11.99 -74.55
N PRO A 26 -31.30 -12.97 -74.08
CA PRO A 26 -31.66 -14.00 -73.09
C PRO A 26 -30.67 -14.20 -71.92
N ALA A 27 -31.23 -14.80 -70.87
CA ALA A 27 -30.64 -15.05 -69.56
C ALA A 27 -29.26 -15.77 -69.54
N GLU A 28 -28.33 -15.23 -68.76
CA GLU A 28 -27.30 -16.01 -68.07
C GLU A 28 -27.34 -15.71 -66.56
N LYS A 29 -27.50 -16.78 -65.76
CA LYS A 29 -27.58 -16.72 -64.30
C LYS A 29 -26.22 -16.30 -63.72
N PRO A 30 -26.09 -15.23 -62.91
CA PRO A 30 -24.85 -14.96 -62.22
C PRO A 30 -24.65 -16.01 -61.11
N ALA A 31 -23.63 -16.84 -61.31
CA ALA A 31 -23.26 -17.91 -60.39
C ALA A 31 -22.96 -17.36 -58.98
N ARG A 32 -23.49 -18.08 -57.98
CA ARG A 32 -23.41 -17.87 -56.52
C ARG A 32 -21.97 -17.90 -55.95
N ARG A 33 -21.05 -17.08 -56.44
CA ARG A 33 -19.61 -17.16 -56.09
C ARG A 33 -19.16 -16.19 -54.98
N GLY A 34 -20.03 -15.26 -54.56
CA GLY A 34 -19.73 -14.30 -53.48
C GLY A 34 -20.08 -14.78 -52.07
N ARG A 35 -21.15 -15.58 -51.92
CA ARG A 35 -21.65 -16.04 -50.62
C ARG A 35 -20.71 -17.03 -49.93
N THR A 36 -20.04 -17.88 -50.70
CA THR A 36 -19.08 -18.87 -50.17
C THR A 36 -17.82 -18.22 -49.63
N ARG A 37 -17.36 -17.12 -50.23
CA ARG A 37 -16.19 -16.36 -49.75
C ARG A 37 -16.45 -15.63 -48.44
N VAL A 38 -17.65 -15.05 -48.29
CA VAL A 38 -18.06 -14.38 -47.04
C VAL A 38 -18.21 -15.40 -45.91
N VAL A 39 -18.85 -16.55 -46.18
CA VAL A 39 -19.00 -17.61 -45.16
C VAL A 39 -17.66 -18.21 -44.74
N LEU A 40 -16.73 -18.45 -45.69
CA LEU A 40 -15.38 -18.91 -45.34
C LEU A 40 -14.61 -17.86 -44.54
N GLY A 41 -14.70 -16.58 -44.92
CA GLY A 41 -14.03 -15.48 -44.21
C GLY A 41 -14.52 -15.35 -42.77
N SER A 42 -15.83 -15.39 -42.55
CA SER A 42 -16.43 -15.35 -41.22
C SER A 42 -16.05 -16.56 -40.36
N ALA A 43 -16.01 -17.76 -40.96
CA ALA A 43 -15.62 -18.98 -40.27
C ALA A 43 -14.14 -18.95 -39.84
N LEU A 44 -13.26 -18.43 -40.69
CA LEU A 44 -11.84 -18.22 -40.37
C LEU A 44 -11.66 -17.21 -39.23
N LEU A 45 -12.37 -16.09 -39.26
CA LEU A 45 -12.35 -15.08 -38.19
C LEU A 45 -12.84 -15.66 -36.85
N ALA A 46 -13.94 -16.41 -36.86
CA ALA A 46 -14.45 -17.09 -35.67
C ALA A 46 -13.44 -18.11 -35.13
N ALA A 47 -12.79 -18.89 -36.00
CA ALA A 47 -11.76 -19.85 -35.60
C ALA A 47 -10.54 -19.15 -34.96
N VAL A 48 -10.10 -18.02 -35.52
CA VAL A 48 -8.98 -17.23 -34.95
C VAL A 48 -9.35 -16.65 -33.59
N VAL A 49 -10.56 -16.11 -33.43
CA VAL A 49 -11.04 -15.57 -32.15
C VAL A 49 -11.15 -16.68 -31.10
N LEU A 50 -11.71 -17.83 -31.46
CA LEU A 50 -11.82 -18.99 -30.55
C LEU A 50 -10.46 -19.57 -30.18
N ALA A 51 -9.52 -19.62 -31.13
CA ALA A 51 -8.14 -20.05 -30.87
C ALA A 51 -7.42 -19.07 -29.94
N GLY A 52 -7.57 -17.76 -30.17
CA GLY A 52 -7.01 -16.72 -29.31
C GLY A 52 -7.59 -16.77 -27.89
N ALA A 53 -8.91 -16.87 -27.76
CA ALA A 53 -9.58 -16.99 -26.46
C ALA A 53 -9.23 -18.32 -25.75
N GLY A 54 -9.12 -19.43 -26.49
CA GLY A 54 -8.66 -20.70 -25.93
C GLY A 54 -7.22 -20.63 -25.42
N TYR A 55 -6.33 -20.00 -26.19
CA TYR A 55 -4.93 -19.79 -25.80
C TYR A 55 -4.80 -18.91 -24.56
N THR A 56 -5.58 -17.83 -24.44
CA THR A 56 -5.59 -17.01 -23.23
C THR A 56 -6.18 -17.77 -22.04
N VAL A 57 -7.27 -18.52 -22.20
CA VAL A 57 -7.82 -19.34 -21.11
C VAL A 57 -6.82 -20.40 -20.61
N VAL A 58 -6.09 -21.05 -21.52
CA VAL A 58 -5.09 -22.07 -21.15
C VAL A 58 -3.87 -21.44 -20.47
N THR A 59 -3.37 -20.32 -20.99
CA THR A 59 -2.22 -19.63 -20.39
C THR A 59 -2.55 -19.02 -19.02
N VAL A 60 -3.75 -18.47 -18.85
CA VAL A 60 -4.14 -17.80 -17.60
C VAL A 60 -4.57 -18.82 -16.52
N ARG A 61 -5.21 -19.95 -16.88
CA ARG A 61 -5.56 -21.02 -15.90
C ARG A 61 -4.34 -21.66 -15.22
N GLY A 62 -3.17 -21.61 -15.86
CA GLY A 62 -1.90 -22.10 -15.31
C GLY A 62 -1.17 -21.08 -14.44
N ALA A 63 -1.39 -19.78 -14.66
CA ALA A 63 -0.67 -18.71 -13.99
C ALA A 63 -0.93 -18.64 -12.47
N GLU A 64 -2.10 -19.08 -12.01
CA GLU A 64 -2.40 -19.18 -10.57
C GLU A 64 -1.89 -20.47 -9.91
N ARG A 65 -1.56 -21.50 -10.70
CA ARG A 65 -1.12 -22.80 -10.18
C ARG A 65 0.41 -22.97 -10.14
N ASP A 66 1.13 -22.22 -10.96
CA ASP A 66 2.59 -22.21 -10.96
C ASP A 66 3.08 -20.77 -11.23
N PRO A 67 3.27 -19.95 -10.18
CA PRO A 67 3.83 -18.60 -10.33
C PRO A 67 5.31 -18.60 -10.77
N GLY A 68 5.90 -19.78 -11.03
CA GLY A 68 7.33 -19.94 -11.24
C GLY A 68 8.12 -19.81 -9.94
N ALA A 69 9.43 -20.04 -10.02
CA ALA A 69 10.32 -19.88 -8.87
C ALA A 69 10.33 -18.43 -8.39
N ALA A 70 10.31 -18.24 -7.07
CA ALA A 70 10.51 -16.94 -6.45
C ALA A 70 11.89 -16.40 -6.87
N ARG A 71 11.90 -15.47 -7.82
CA ARG A 71 13.12 -14.84 -8.34
C ARG A 71 13.74 -13.81 -7.39
N TRP A 72 13.16 -13.62 -6.20
CA TRP A 72 13.55 -12.56 -5.28
C TRP A 72 13.74 -13.11 -3.87
N GLU A 73 14.94 -12.86 -3.33
CA GLU A 73 15.32 -13.17 -1.96
C GLU A 73 15.21 -11.91 -1.09
N PHE A 74 14.61 -12.06 0.09
CA PHE A 74 14.60 -10.98 1.09
C PHE A 74 16.04 -10.62 1.48
N PRO A 75 16.39 -9.32 1.57
CA PRO A 75 17.70 -8.92 2.06
C PRO A 75 17.88 -9.47 3.48
N LYS A 76 18.93 -10.26 3.69
CA LYS A 76 19.25 -10.80 5.01
C LYS A 76 19.63 -9.66 5.95
N PRO A 77 19.04 -9.58 7.16
CA PRO A 77 19.38 -8.55 8.13
C PRO A 77 20.83 -8.68 8.62
N VAL A 78 21.45 -7.57 9.04
CA VAL A 78 22.89 -7.51 9.40
C VAL A 78 23.17 -7.99 10.83
N ALA A 79 22.16 -8.25 11.66
CA ALA A 79 22.38 -8.70 13.03
C ALA A 79 21.37 -9.77 13.46
N ALA A 80 21.87 -10.80 14.13
CA ALA A 80 21.03 -11.74 14.86
C ALA A 80 20.38 -11.04 16.07
N PRO A 81 19.20 -11.48 16.54
CA PRO A 81 18.44 -10.83 17.62
C PRO A 81 19.16 -10.74 18.99
N SER A 82 20.35 -11.31 19.15
CA SER A 82 21.05 -11.44 20.44
C SER A 82 22.33 -10.62 20.59
N GLU A 83 22.76 -9.87 19.58
CA GLU A 83 24.00 -9.10 19.67
C GLU A 83 23.73 -7.67 20.12
N LYS A 84 24.52 -7.19 21.10
CA LYS A 84 24.46 -5.79 21.56
C LYS A 84 24.58 -4.87 20.35
N PRO A 85 23.75 -3.82 20.23
CA PRO A 85 23.87 -2.87 19.12
C PRO A 85 25.28 -2.28 19.06
N ALA A 86 25.85 -2.24 17.86
CA ALA A 86 27.13 -1.57 17.62
C ALA A 86 27.03 -0.06 17.90
N GLU A 87 28.14 0.59 18.17
CA GLU A 87 28.18 2.06 18.30
C GLU A 87 27.67 2.73 17.02
N GLY A 88 26.76 3.69 17.17
CA GLY A 88 26.12 4.39 16.04
C GLY A 88 24.98 3.64 15.35
N SER A 89 24.67 2.40 15.76
CA SER A 89 23.52 1.61 15.28
C SER A 89 22.19 2.28 15.64
N LEU A 90 21.23 2.26 14.70
CA LEU A 90 19.87 2.69 15.01
C LEU A 90 19.19 1.79 16.04
N ARG A 91 19.60 0.52 16.16
CA ARG A 91 19.05 -0.40 17.18
C ARG A 91 19.36 0.03 18.60
N ALA A 92 20.44 0.80 18.81
CA ALA A 92 20.77 1.36 20.11
C ALA A 92 19.75 2.41 20.58
N LEU A 93 19.05 3.05 19.64
CA LEU A 93 18.11 4.13 19.91
C LEU A 93 16.73 3.63 20.35
N PHE A 94 16.43 2.36 20.12
CA PHE A 94 15.17 1.74 20.54
C PHE A 94 15.08 1.56 22.06
N VAL A 95 13.88 1.72 22.62
CA VAL A 95 13.59 1.37 24.01
C VAL A 95 14.07 -0.08 24.27
N PRO A 96 14.86 -0.34 25.33
CA PRO A 96 15.32 -1.70 25.62
C PRO A 96 14.19 -2.64 26.02
N TYR A 97 14.29 -3.91 25.65
CA TYR A 97 13.41 -4.94 26.21
C TYR A 97 13.63 -5.12 27.72
N GLY A 98 12.60 -5.60 28.41
CA GLY A 98 12.57 -5.78 29.86
C GLY A 98 12.40 -4.48 30.66
N THR A 99 12.49 -3.33 30.00
CA THR A 99 12.16 -2.03 30.61
C THR A 99 10.64 -1.88 30.60
N ASP A 100 10.03 -1.61 31.75
CA ASP A 100 8.59 -1.35 31.90
C ASP A 100 7.69 -2.44 31.28
N GLY A 101 8.09 -3.71 31.40
CA GLY A 101 7.31 -4.85 30.91
C GLY A 101 7.33 -5.05 29.40
N PHE A 102 8.07 -4.26 28.61
CA PHE A 102 8.13 -4.49 27.16
C PHE A 102 8.93 -5.74 26.80
N ARG A 103 8.31 -6.64 26.04
CA ARG A 103 8.94 -7.88 25.53
C ARG A 103 9.07 -7.83 24.01
N PRO A 104 9.93 -8.68 23.41
CA PRO A 104 9.94 -8.88 21.96
C PRO A 104 8.54 -9.14 21.42
N GLY A 105 8.13 -8.37 20.42
CA GLY A 105 6.87 -8.56 19.71
C GLY A 105 6.95 -9.67 18.65
N PRO A 106 5.90 -9.81 17.82
CA PRO A 106 5.93 -10.72 16.69
C PRO A 106 6.99 -10.31 15.66
N ASP A 107 7.34 -11.28 14.83
CA ASP A 107 8.23 -11.10 13.70
C ASP A 107 7.70 -10.08 12.67
N LEU A 108 8.59 -9.29 12.08
CA LEU A 108 8.26 -8.38 10.98
C LEU A 108 8.63 -8.99 9.64
N GLU A 109 7.65 -9.50 8.90
CA GLU A 109 7.82 -9.92 7.51
C GLU A 109 9.05 -10.82 7.27
N SER A 110 9.36 -11.75 8.19
CA SER A 110 10.53 -12.65 8.18
C SER A 110 11.89 -12.03 8.54
N TYR A 111 11.94 -10.79 9.01
CA TYR A 111 13.20 -10.08 9.33
C TYR A 111 13.63 -10.17 10.81
N GLY A 112 12.80 -10.73 11.68
CA GLY A 112 12.95 -10.70 13.13
C GLY A 112 12.08 -9.63 13.80
N HIS A 113 12.11 -9.63 15.13
CA HIS A 113 11.49 -8.60 15.97
C HIS A 113 12.40 -7.39 16.22
N ASP A 114 13.68 -7.45 15.83
CA ASP A 114 14.67 -6.39 16.01
C ASP A 114 15.74 -6.48 14.92
N THR A 115 15.74 -5.54 13.98
CA THR A 115 16.58 -5.62 12.77
C THR A 115 17.06 -4.24 12.32
N GLU A 116 18.18 -4.21 11.61
CA GLU A 116 18.71 -3.02 10.95
C GLU A 116 19.20 -3.35 9.54
N PHE A 117 18.87 -2.46 8.62
CA PHE A 117 19.23 -2.47 7.22
C PHE A 117 20.14 -1.27 6.94
N THR A 118 21.26 -1.55 6.30
CA THR A 118 22.23 -0.53 5.88
C THR A 118 21.94 -0.05 4.47
N ASP A 119 22.25 1.22 4.17
CA ASP A 119 22.23 1.90 2.86
C ASP A 119 21.52 1.14 1.70
N ARG A 120 22.22 0.20 1.05
CA ARG A 120 21.68 -0.58 -0.07
C ARG A 120 20.49 -1.46 0.29
N GLN A 121 20.52 -2.13 1.44
CA GLN A 121 19.43 -2.96 1.93
C GLN A 121 18.20 -2.10 2.26
N ALA A 122 18.40 -0.97 2.92
CA ALA A 122 17.31 -0.05 3.25
C ALA A 122 16.68 0.56 1.99
N THR A 123 17.52 0.88 0.99
CA THR A 123 17.06 1.36 -0.33
C THR A 123 16.29 0.26 -1.09
N ALA A 124 16.79 -0.97 -1.08
CA ALA A 124 16.11 -2.11 -1.72
C ALA A 124 14.76 -2.41 -1.05
N LEU A 125 14.70 -2.36 0.29
CA LEU A 125 13.46 -2.51 1.04
C LEU A 125 12.45 -1.42 0.68
N ARG A 126 12.89 -0.16 0.59
CA ARG A 126 12.03 0.95 0.17
C ARG A 126 11.50 0.73 -1.25
N ALA A 127 12.36 0.37 -2.20
CA ALA A 127 11.95 0.11 -3.58
C ALA A 127 10.90 -1.01 -3.65
N GLN A 128 11.06 -2.08 -2.84
CA GLN A 128 10.10 -3.17 -2.75
C GLN A 128 8.75 -2.70 -2.20
N ARG A 129 8.73 -1.88 -1.14
CA ARG A 129 7.49 -1.32 -0.57
C ARG A 129 6.77 -0.39 -1.54
N LEU A 130 7.50 0.24 -2.46
CA LEU A 130 6.95 1.18 -3.45
C LEU A 130 6.62 0.50 -4.79
N LYS A 131 6.83 -0.80 -4.97
CA LYS A 131 6.75 -1.48 -6.28
C LYS A 131 5.40 -1.28 -6.99
N ASP A 132 4.32 -1.24 -6.23
CA ASP A 132 2.94 -1.11 -6.73
C ASP A 132 2.50 0.37 -6.87
N MET A 133 3.36 1.31 -6.49
CA MET A 133 3.10 2.73 -6.61
C MET A 133 3.34 3.21 -8.06
N PRO A 134 2.45 4.06 -8.63
CA PRO A 134 2.67 4.58 -9.97
C PRO A 134 4.02 5.29 -10.08
N ARG A 135 4.72 5.04 -11.19
CA ARG A 135 6.12 5.45 -11.43
C ARG A 135 6.40 6.91 -11.05
N LYS A 136 5.52 7.84 -11.45
CA LYS A 136 5.64 9.28 -11.17
C LYS A 136 5.78 9.57 -9.66
N TYR A 137 4.96 8.94 -8.84
CA TYR A 137 5.02 9.09 -7.39
C TYR A 137 6.24 8.36 -6.83
N ARG A 138 6.53 7.15 -7.34
CA ARG A 138 7.67 6.34 -6.91
C ARG A 138 9.00 7.06 -7.08
N GLU A 139 9.26 7.64 -8.24
CA GLU A 139 10.47 8.44 -8.49
C GLU A 139 10.58 9.64 -7.54
N THR A 140 9.44 10.26 -7.20
CA THR A 140 9.41 11.38 -6.24
C THR A 140 9.81 10.96 -4.84
N VAL A 141 9.49 9.73 -4.43
CA VAL A 141 9.79 9.18 -3.10
C VAL A 141 11.19 8.55 -3.04
N GLU A 142 11.67 7.97 -4.14
CA GLU A 142 12.99 7.35 -4.28
C GLU A 142 14.15 8.36 -4.36
N LYS A 143 13.90 9.61 -4.76
CA LYS A 143 14.93 10.68 -4.75
C LYS A 143 15.51 10.96 -3.35
N HIS A 144 14.75 10.60 -2.32
CA HIS A 144 15.09 10.81 -0.91
C HIS A 144 15.87 9.61 -0.37
N ARG A 145 17.21 9.70 -0.41
CA ARG A 145 18.10 8.60 0.00
C ARG A 145 18.02 8.27 1.50
N ILE A 146 17.82 6.99 1.78
CA ILE A 146 17.90 6.41 3.12
C ILE A 146 19.34 5.91 3.35
N LYS A 147 19.95 6.31 4.47
CA LYS A 147 21.26 5.81 4.93
C LYS A 147 21.15 4.50 5.69
N SER A 148 20.14 4.39 6.55
CA SER A 148 19.85 3.18 7.30
C SER A 148 18.40 3.17 7.76
N LEU A 149 17.88 1.97 7.99
CA LEU A 149 16.55 1.74 8.50
C LEU A 149 16.62 0.67 9.57
N ALA A 150 16.00 0.88 10.72
CA ALA A 150 15.86 -0.15 11.74
C ALA A 150 14.41 -0.34 12.12
N LEU A 151 14.06 -1.57 12.45
CA LEU A 151 12.73 -1.96 12.87
C LEU A 151 12.81 -2.71 14.20
N ARG A 152 11.87 -2.43 15.10
CA ARG A 152 11.69 -3.21 16.31
C ARG A 152 10.23 -3.36 16.69
N THR A 153 9.84 -4.56 17.09
CA THR A 153 8.51 -4.85 17.62
C THR A 153 8.53 -5.11 19.12
N TYR A 154 7.43 -4.72 19.74
CA TYR A 154 7.20 -4.82 21.17
C TYR A 154 5.82 -5.39 21.43
N LEU A 155 5.74 -6.17 22.49
CA LEU A 155 4.50 -6.49 23.18
C LEU A 155 4.54 -5.80 24.54
N SER A 156 3.54 -4.98 24.86
CA SER A 156 3.36 -4.51 26.24
C SER A 156 2.96 -5.70 27.09
N ALA A 157 3.86 -6.14 27.98
CA ALA A 157 3.55 -7.24 28.89
C ALA A 157 3.23 -6.69 30.28
N GLU A 158 1.94 -6.47 30.52
CA GLU A 158 1.19 -6.85 31.72
C GLU A 158 -0.29 -6.97 31.32
N ALA A 159 -0.66 -8.04 30.61
CA ALA A 159 -2.05 -8.50 30.68
C ALA A 159 -2.17 -9.26 32.01
N ASN A 160 -2.29 -8.54 33.11
CA ASN A 160 -2.71 -9.15 34.35
C ASN A 160 -4.17 -9.54 34.12
N TYR A 161 -4.49 -10.83 34.05
CA TYR A 161 -5.89 -11.30 33.93
C TYR A 161 -6.78 -10.90 35.13
N LEU A 162 -6.20 -10.21 36.12
CA LEU A 162 -6.85 -9.62 37.30
C LEU A 162 -7.06 -8.10 37.18
N THR A 163 -6.46 -7.43 36.20
CA THR A 163 -6.66 -6.00 35.90
C THR A 163 -7.22 -5.88 34.48
N ASP A 164 -8.07 -4.87 34.21
CA ASP A 164 -8.61 -4.62 32.87
C ASP A 164 -7.52 -4.08 31.88
N ASP A 165 -6.25 -4.38 32.13
CA ASP A 165 -5.11 -3.87 31.35
C ASP A 165 -5.01 -4.64 30.03
N THR A 166 -5.33 -3.94 28.94
CA THR A 166 -5.26 -4.48 27.58
C THR A 166 -3.83 -4.47 27.07
N SER A 167 -3.32 -5.62 26.62
CA SER A 167 -2.04 -5.68 25.91
C SER A 167 -2.13 -5.02 24.53
N TYR A 168 -1.05 -4.39 24.11
CA TYR A 168 -0.91 -3.82 22.77
C TYR A 168 0.44 -4.18 22.17
N LEU A 169 0.45 -4.28 20.85
CA LEU A 169 1.66 -4.44 20.05
C LEU A 169 2.12 -3.07 19.58
N VAL A 170 3.43 -2.84 19.54
CA VAL A 170 4.02 -1.64 18.94
C VAL A 170 5.09 -2.06 17.94
N GLN A 171 5.05 -1.49 16.76
CA GLN A 171 6.09 -1.55 15.75
C GLN A 171 6.74 -0.16 15.67
N VAL A 172 8.06 -0.10 15.76
CA VAL A 172 8.84 1.13 15.64
C VAL A 172 9.76 1.00 14.44
N GLU A 173 9.67 1.97 13.54
CA GLU A 173 10.57 2.14 12.40
C GLU A 173 11.38 3.43 12.56
N LEU A 174 12.70 3.30 12.54
CA LEU A 174 13.64 4.42 12.50
C LEU A 174 14.25 4.47 11.11
N THR A 175 14.00 5.56 10.38
CA THR A 175 14.61 5.78 9.06
C THR A 175 15.55 6.96 9.13
N ARG A 176 16.86 6.71 8.90
CA ARG A 176 17.86 7.76 8.77
C ARG A 176 17.97 8.20 7.31
N TYR A 177 17.74 9.47 7.06
CA TYR A 177 17.90 10.07 5.73
C TYR A 177 19.26 10.73 5.58
N THR A 178 19.70 10.92 4.33
CA THR A 178 20.94 11.66 4.05
C THR A 178 20.81 13.16 4.34
N ASP A 179 19.59 13.69 4.27
CA ASP A 179 19.30 15.12 4.36
C ASP A 179 18.18 15.40 5.38
N ARG A 180 18.34 16.45 6.18
CA ARG A 180 17.35 16.89 7.18
C ARG A 180 16.11 17.54 6.54
N GLY A 181 16.24 18.14 5.36
CA GLY A 181 15.10 18.66 4.61
C GLY A 181 14.10 17.56 4.25
N THR A 182 14.60 16.37 3.94
CA THR A 182 13.80 15.17 3.69
C THR A 182 13.00 14.72 4.92
N VAL A 183 13.60 14.80 6.12
CA VAL A 183 12.89 14.49 7.37
C VAL A 183 11.71 15.43 7.58
N ARG A 184 11.93 16.74 7.40
CA ARG A 184 10.86 17.75 7.50
C ARG A 184 9.74 17.47 6.49
N LEU A 185 10.10 17.23 5.23
CA LEU A 185 9.13 16.91 4.19
C LEU A 185 8.28 15.68 4.53
N ALA A 186 8.90 14.62 5.07
CA ALA A 186 8.18 13.41 5.46
C ALA A 186 7.20 13.67 6.61
N VAL A 187 7.64 14.38 7.65
CA VAL A 187 6.80 14.73 8.81
C VAL A 187 5.68 15.69 8.43
N ASP A 188 5.96 16.70 7.61
CA ASP A 188 4.97 17.67 7.14
C ASP A 188 3.94 17.01 6.22
N GLY A 189 4.37 16.07 5.37
CA GLY A 189 3.48 15.25 4.55
C GLY A 189 2.52 14.42 5.40
N TYR A 190 3.04 13.73 6.42
CA TYR A 190 2.22 12.98 7.37
C TYR A 190 1.27 13.89 8.15
N ARG A 191 1.73 15.04 8.62
CA ARG A 191 0.88 16.03 9.31
C ARG A 191 -0.25 16.54 8.42
N SER A 192 0.04 16.78 7.15
CA SER A 192 -0.96 17.21 6.17
C SER A 192 -2.01 16.12 5.93
N LEU A 193 -1.59 14.85 5.90
CA LEU A 193 -2.51 13.71 5.82
C LEU A 193 -3.44 13.65 7.04
N VAL A 194 -2.91 13.77 8.26
CA VAL A 194 -3.75 13.79 9.48
C VAL A 194 -4.67 15.01 9.51
N ALA A 195 -4.19 16.17 9.04
CA ALA A 195 -4.97 17.40 9.00
C ALA A 195 -6.11 17.37 7.95
N SER A 196 -6.08 16.45 6.99
CA SER A 196 -7.13 16.31 5.97
C SER A 196 -8.49 15.87 6.52
N GLY A 197 -8.53 15.36 7.77
CA GLY A 197 -9.77 14.97 8.46
C GLY A 197 -10.27 13.56 8.14
N TYR A 198 -9.54 12.78 7.33
CA TYR A 198 -9.87 11.36 7.08
C TYR A 198 -9.52 10.43 8.25
N LEU A 199 -8.73 10.91 9.23
CA LEU A 199 -8.22 10.12 10.35
C LEU A 199 -8.53 10.86 11.66
N ASP A 200 -8.92 10.12 12.70
CA ASP A 200 -9.18 10.72 14.01
C ASP A 200 -7.86 11.15 14.65
N LYS A 201 -7.84 12.37 15.21
CA LYS A 201 -6.62 12.90 15.84
C LYS A 201 -6.24 12.06 17.06
N GLY A 202 -4.97 11.68 17.12
CA GLY A 202 -4.39 11.01 18.28
C GLY A 202 -4.08 11.99 19.41
N PRO A 203 -3.76 11.47 20.61
CA PRO A 203 -3.39 12.28 21.75
C PRO A 203 -2.09 13.05 21.51
N VAL A 204 -1.97 14.19 22.18
CA VAL A 204 -0.72 14.96 22.24
C VAL A 204 0.27 14.21 23.14
N ILE A 205 1.50 14.07 22.66
CA ILE A 205 2.58 13.43 23.44
C ILE A 205 3.27 14.48 24.30
N LYS A 206 3.34 14.23 25.61
CA LYS A 206 3.97 15.14 26.56
C LYS A 206 5.46 15.30 26.26
N GLY A 207 5.96 16.53 26.27
CA GLY A 207 7.37 16.85 26.01
C GLY A 207 7.77 16.89 24.53
N HIS A 208 6.92 16.38 23.62
CA HIS A 208 7.23 16.23 22.21
C HIS A 208 6.16 16.92 21.35
N LYS A 209 6.40 18.19 20.98
CA LYS A 209 5.42 18.99 20.21
C LYS A 209 5.43 18.67 18.70
N ASP A 210 6.51 18.10 18.20
CA ASP A 210 6.71 17.86 16.77
C ASP A 210 6.24 16.48 16.31
N VAL A 211 5.68 15.66 17.21
CA VAL A 211 5.04 14.40 16.87
C VAL A 211 3.60 14.62 16.46
N THR A 212 3.18 13.95 15.39
CA THR A 212 1.80 13.92 14.95
C THR A 212 1.28 12.50 15.07
N CYS A 213 0.11 12.34 15.68
CA CYS A 213 -0.51 11.05 15.92
C CYS A 213 -1.95 11.01 15.41
N PHE A 214 -2.40 9.84 14.98
CA PHE A 214 -3.79 9.57 14.66
C PHE A 214 -4.21 8.21 15.22
N VAL A 215 -5.52 8.04 15.39
CA VAL A 215 -6.15 6.77 15.75
C VAL A 215 -7.08 6.40 14.60
N THR A 216 -7.14 5.12 14.28
CA THR A 216 -8.20 4.59 13.41
C THR A 216 -8.97 3.56 14.22
N PRO A 217 -10.21 3.89 14.63
CA PRO A 217 -11.11 2.91 15.20
C PRO A 217 -11.40 1.90 14.09
N ASN A 218 -11.05 0.63 14.29
CA ASN A 218 -11.28 -0.36 13.24
C ASN A 218 -12.73 -0.86 13.28
N GLY A 219 -13.72 0.02 13.13
CA GLY A 219 -15.11 -0.37 12.81
C GLY A 219 -16.02 -0.74 13.99
N LYS A 220 -17.32 -0.91 13.67
CA LYS A 220 -18.45 -0.97 14.61
C LYS A 220 -18.61 -2.31 15.37
N ASN A 221 -17.66 -3.22 15.24
CA ASN A 221 -17.73 -4.58 15.79
C ASN A 221 -16.68 -4.72 16.89
N LYS A 222 -17.06 -5.29 18.04
CA LYS A 222 -16.20 -5.45 19.24
C LYS A 222 -14.99 -6.38 19.05
N ASP A 223 -14.84 -6.99 17.88
CA ASP A 223 -13.78 -7.97 17.56
C ASP A 223 -12.64 -7.37 16.73
N THR A 224 -12.58 -6.05 16.60
CA THR A 224 -11.59 -5.37 15.76
C THR A 224 -10.49 -4.73 16.59
N LEU A 225 -9.26 -4.75 16.07
CA LEU A 225 -8.12 -4.16 16.74
C LEU A 225 -8.06 -2.68 16.41
N ASP A 226 -8.17 -1.81 17.40
CA ASP A 226 -7.89 -0.40 17.21
C ASP A 226 -6.42 -0.18 16.85
N SER A 227 -6.16 0.80 15.99
CA SER A 227 -4.80 1.15 15.61
C SER A 227 -4.47 2.61 15.88
N PHE A 228 -3.21 2.83 16.25
CA PHE A 228 -2.66 4.11 16.64
C PHE A 228 -1.35 4.30 15.91
N GLN A 229 -1.18 5.43 15.22
CA GLN A 229 0.06 5.73 14.50
C GLN A 229 0.61 7.11 14.84
N CYS A 230 1.89 7.19 15.15
CA CYS A 230 2.61 8.44 15.35
C CYS A 230 3.81 8.56 14.42
N THR A 231 4.08 9.78 13.96
CA THR A 231 5.29 10.12 13.21
C THR A 231 5.95 11.36 13.82
N ALA A 232 7.27 11.32 14.00
CA ALA A 232 8.09 12.44 14.46
C ALA A 232 9.40 12.54 13.66
N GLY A 233 10.00 13.74 13.64
CA GLY A 233 11.33 13.96 13.10
C GLY A 233 12.31 14.34 14.21
N VAL A 234 13.46 13.66 14.28
CA VAL A 234 14.53 13.97 15.24
C VAL A 234 15.87 14.01 14.51
N GLY A 235 16.41 15.21 14.28
CA GLY A 235 17.67 15.37 13.54
C GLY A 235 17.56 14.91 12.09
N ASP A 236 18.26 13.83 11.74
CA ASP A 236 18.21 13.16 10.43
C ASP A 236 17.32 11.90 10.41
N LEU A 237 16.58 11.65 11.49
CA LEU A 237 15.69 10.49 11.66
C LEU A 237 14.23 10.87 11.46
N VAL A 238 13.51 10.03 10.73
CA VAL A 238 12.06 9.89 10.87
C VAL A 238 11.78 8.71 11.78
N VAL A 239 10.94 8.93 12.78
CA VAL A 239 10.47 7.95 13.75
C VAL A 239 9.01 7.68 13.44
N ALA A 240 8.68 6.47 13.00
CA ALA A 240 7.31 6.03 12.79
C ALA A 240 6.97 4.93 13.80
N LEU A 241 5.84 5.09 14.49
CA LEU A 241 5.33 4.11 15.46
C LEU A 241 3.93 3.71 15.05
N TYR A 242 3.67 2.42 15.02
CA TYR A 242 2.37 1.84 14.76
C TYR A 242 2.02 0.88 15.89
N ALA A 243 0.87 1.08 16.53
CA ALA A 243 0.40 0.25 17.61
C ALA A 243 -0.99 -0.31 17.32
N THR A 244 -1.23 -1.54 17.78
CA THR A 244 -2.50 -2.25 17.64
C THR A 244 -2.84 -2.99 18.92
N GLY A 245 -4.11 -3.04 19.30
CA GLY A 245 -4.58 -3.74 20.49
C GLY A 245 -6.08 -3.95 20.46
N SER A 246 -6.61 -4.69 21.43
CA SER A 246 -8.06 -4.87 21.60
C SER A 246 -8.77 -3.54 21.85
N ASP A 247 -10.02 -3.39 21.40
CA ASP A 247 -10.88 -2.26 21.74
C ASP A 247 -11.36 -2.34 23.22
N PRO A 248 -11.18 -1.29 24.04
CA PRO A 248 -10.50 -0.04 23.71
C PRO A 248 -8.98 -0.17 23.79
N LEU A 249 -8.30 0.37 22.78
CA LEU A 249 -6.83 0.43 22.81
C LEU A 249 -6.38 1.34 23.97
N ASP A 250 -5.39 0.88 24.74
CA ASP A 250 -4.70 1.71 25.74
C ASP A 250 -3.85 2.81 25.08
N THR A 251 -4.53 3.85 24.57
CA THR A 251 -3.90 5.00 23.92
C THR A 251 -2.99 5.78 24.86
N LYS A 252 -3.19 5.69 26.19
CA LYS A 252 -2.33 6.34 27.19
C LYS A 252 -1.01 5.60 27.35
N GLY A 253 -1.04 4.27 27.48
CA GLY A 253 0.16 3.44 27.50
C GLY A 253 0.94 3.56 26.21
N VAL A 254 0.26 3.53 25.05
CA VAL A 254 0.90 3.75 23.76
C VAL A 254 1.55 5.15 23.71
N ALA A 255 0.85 6.22 24.11
CA ALA A 255 1.43 7.57 24.14
C ALA A 255 2.63 7.70 25.08
N ALA A 256 2.61 7.01 26.23
CA ALA A 256 3.76 6.95 27.14
C ALA A 256 4.95 6.21 26.51
N PHE A 257 4.70 5.14 25.75
CA PHE A 257 5.74 4.47 24.96
C PHE A 257 6.34 5.40 23.90
N VAL A 258 5.50 6.15 23.17
CA VAL A 258 5.99 7.13 22.18
C VAL A 258 6.90 8.17 22.84
N ALA A 259 6.50 8.76 23.96
CA ALA A 259 7.33 9.73 24.68
C ALA A 259 8.69 9.13 25.06
N LYS A 260 8.69 7.93 25.64
CA LYS A 260 9.91 7.23 26.04
C LYS A 260 10.84 6.91 24.87
N GLN A 261 10.28 6.48 23.74
CA GLN A 261 11.04 6.23 22.53
C GLN A 261 11.69 7.52 21.99
N LEU A 262 10.97 8.65 22.02
CA LEU A 262 11.51 9.94 21.58
C LEU A 262 12.54 10.51 22.56
N ASP A 263 12.31 10.40 23.87
CA ASP A 263 13.27 10.82 24.91
C ASP A 263 14.60 10.09 24.74
N ARG A 264 14.55 8.77 24.54
CA ARG A 264 15.75 7.96 24.31
C ARG A 264 16.54 8.40 23.08
N ILE A 265 15.86 8.73 21.98
CA ILE A 265 16.52 9.23 20.77
C ILE A 265 17.13 10.62 21.04
N GLY A 266 16.40 11.50 21.72
CA GLY A 266 16.83 12.85 22.06
C GLY A 266 18.01 12.91 23.05
N ASP A 267 18.09 11.96 23.97
CA ASP A 267 19.21 11.82 24.91
C ASP A 267 20.45 11.24 24.21
N ALA A 268 20.28 10.16 23.42
CA ALA A 268 21.37 9.54 22.67
C ALA A 268 21.95 10.47 21.58
N GLY A 269 21.11 11.34 20.99
CA GLY A 269 21.54 12.34 20.00
C GLY A 269 22.24 13.57 20.60
N ARG A 270 22.24 13.76 21.93
CA ARG A 270 23.01 14.80 22.64
C ARG A 270 24.40 14.34 23.07
N SER A 271 24.67 13.04 23.01
CA SER A 271 25.92 12.42 23.45
C SER A 271 26.91 12.09 22.31
N VAL A 272 26.74 12.67 21.12
CA VAL A 272 27.63 12.51 19.95
C VAL A 272 28.10 13.84 19.40
#